data_AF-A0A4Q7J4X7-F1
#
_entry.id   AF-A0A4Q7J4X7-F1
#
_cell.length_a   1.000
_cell.length_b   1.000
_cell.length_c   1.000
_cell.angle_alpha   90.00
_cell.angle_beta   90.00
_cell.angle_gamma   90.00
#
_symmetry.space_group_name_H-M   'P 1'
#
loop_
_entity.id
_entity.type
_entity.pdbx_description
1 polymer ?
#
loop_
_entity_poly.entity_id
_entity_poly.type
_entity_poly.pdbx_seq_one_letter_code
_entity_poly.pdbx_strand_id
1 'polypeptide(L)' 'MNSEQRAFVRAHHPDVGGDPAEFIAGLARLRAQASPPRPDRFDAPVVFVPARRGLSGVLHHLRERRRRKPRVQ' A
#
# COMPACT_ATOMS: atom_id res chain seq x y z
N MET A 1 3.27 8.32 -13.35
CA MET A 1 4.23 7.28 -13.74
C MET A 1 4.32 7.32 -15.25
N ASN A 2 5.50 7.54 -15.82
CA ASN A 2 5.67 7.58 -17.28
C ASN A 2 5.42 6.18 -17.87
N SER A 3 4.85 6.10 -19.08
CA SER A 3 4.56 4.84 -19.79
C SER A 3 5.81 3.95 -19.95
N GLU A 4 6.97 4.56 -20.14
CA GLU A 4 8.27 3.90 -20.26
C GLU A 4 8.69 3.16 -18.98
N GLN A 5 8.47 3.76 -17.80
CA GLN A 5 8.73 3.08 -16.52
C GLN A 5 7.87 1.82 -16.37
N ARG A 6 6.60 1.87 -16.79
CA ARG A 6 5.72 0.69 -16.73
C ARG A 6 6.15 -0.42 -17.69
N ALA A 7 6.65 -0.05 -18.87
CA ALA A 7 7.19 -1.00 -19.84
C ALA A 7 8.46 -1.68 -19.31
N PHE A 8 9.39 -0.90 -18.74
CA PHE A 8 10.60 -1.42 -18.10
C PHE A 8 10.27 -2.40 -16.97
N VAL A 9 9.35 -2.01 -16.09
CA VAL A 9 8.92 -2.84 -14.94
C VAL A 9 8.35 -4.18 -15.41
N ARG A 10 7.53 -4.19 -16.45
CA ARG A 10 6.95 -5.43 -16.99
C ARG A 10 8.00 -6.36 -17.59
N ALA A 11 9.04 -5.81 -18.22
CA ALA A 11 10.05 -6.60 -18.92
C ALA A 11 11.12 -7.19 -17.98
N HIS A 12 11.46 -6.52 -16.88
CA HIS A 12 12.58 -6.89 -16.00
C HIS A 12 12.14 -7.30 -14.59
N HIS A 13 10.85 -7.62 -14.38
CA HIS A 13 10.31 -7.83 -13.04
C HIS A 13 10.98 -9.02 -12.34
N PRO A 14 11.45 -8.87 -11.08
CA PRO A 14 12.09 -9.96 -10.35
C PRO A 14 11.13 -11.14 -10.09
N ASP A 15 9.84 -10.88 -9.85
CA ASP A 15 8.84 -11.95 -9.64
C ASP A 15 8.57 -12.83 -10.86
N VAL A 16 9.05 -12.46 -12.06
CA VAL A 16 8.99 -13.33 -13.26
C VAL A 16 10.35 -13.91 -13.63
N GLY A 17 11.36 -13.79 -12.75
CA GLY A 17 12.70 -14.34 -12.94
C GLY A 17 13.76 -13.34 -13.42
N GLY A 18 13.46 -12.03 -13.40
CA GLY A 18 14.48 -11.00 -13.65
C GLY A 18 15.47 -10.86 -12.50
N ASP A 19 16.68 -10.37 -12.77
CA ASP A 19 17.67 -10.07 -11.74
C ASP A 19 17.26 -8.83 -10.91
N PRO A 20 17.09 -8.96 -9.58
CA PRO A 20 16.77 -7.82 -8.72
C PRO A 20 17.81 -6.69 -8.80
N ALA A 21 19.10 -7.01 -8.96
CA ALA A 21 20.15 -5.99 -8.97
C ALA A 21 20.10 -5.14 -10.26
N GLU A 22 19.99 -5.79 -11.42
CA GLU A 22 19.76 -5.11 -12.70
C GLU A 22 18.47 -4.29 -12.72
N PHE A 23 17.40 -4.81 -12.11
CA PHE A 23 16.12 -4.10 -11.99
C PHE A 23 16.25 -2.79 -11.20
N ILE A 24 16.91 -2.82 -10.04
CA ILE A 24 17.15 -1.63 -9.20
C ILE A 24 17.99 -0.60 -9.97
N ALA A 25 19.08 -1.06 -10.61
CA ALA A 25 19.97 -0.18 -11.38
C ALA A 25 19.25 0.48 -12.56
N GLY A 26 18.44 -0.26 -13.32
CA GLY A 26 17.66 0.28 -14.43
C GLY A 26 16.55 1.23 -13.98
N LEU A 27 15.88 0.94 -12.87
CA LEU A 27 14.84 1.80 -12.30
C LEU A 27 15.42 3.14 -11.81
N ALA A 28 16.61 3.12 -11.20
CA ALA A 28 17.32 4.34 -10.77
C ALA A 28 17.67 5.25 -11.96
N ARG A 29 18.13 4.67 -13.08
CA ARG A 29 18.44 5.42 -14.32
C ARG A 29 17.19 6.08 -14.92
N LEU A 30 16.08 5.36 -15.01
CA LEU A 30 14.81 5.92 -15.52
C LEU A 30 14.27 7.04 -14.62
N ARG A 31 14.48 6.95 -13.30
CA ARG A 31 14.08 8.00 -12.35
C ARG A 31 14.95 9.24 -12.47
N ALA A 32 16.26 9.08 -12.68
CA ALA A 32 17.19 10.20 -12.89
C ALA A 32 16.92 10.97 -14.20
N GLN A 33 16.37 10.30 -15.21
CA GLN A 33 15.97 10.92 -16.49
C GLN A 33 14.60 11.60 -16.44
N ALA A 34 13.76 11.24 -15.47
CA ALA A 34 12.51 11.94 -15.23
C ALA A 34 12.81 13.33 -14.61
N SER A 35 12.12 14.37 -15.11
CA SER A 35 12.15 15.77 -14.66
C SER A 35 12.32 15.95 -13.14
N PRO A 36 12.87 17.10 -12.66
CA PRO A 36 13.45 17.23 -11.34
C PRO A 36 12.54 16.68 -10.23
N PRO A 37 13.12 15.99 -9.23
CA PRO A 37 12.38 15.22 -8.26
C PRO A 37 11.38 16.14 -7.56
N ARG A 38 10.09 15.95 -7.86
CA ARG A 38 9.03 16.43 -6.97
C ARG A 38 9.23 15.74 -5.62
N PRO A 39 8.99 16.42 -4.49
CA PRO A 39 9.05 15.80 -3.18
C PRO A 39 8.28 14.47 -3.22
N ASP A 40 8.96 13.39 -2.85
CA ASP A 40 8.38 12.06 -2.94
C ASP A 40 7.25 11.96 -1.93
N ARG A 41 6.01 11.99 -2.41
CA ARG A 41 4.81 11.85 -1.60
C ARG A 41 4.75 10.53 -0.82
N PHE A 42 5.62 9.58 -1.15
CA PHE A 42 5.72 8.27 -0.51
C PHE A 42 6.93 8.14 0.44
N ASP A 43 7.78 9.17 0.57
CA ASP A 43 8.88 9.23 1.54
C ASP A 43 8.42 9.64 2.95
N ALA A 44 7.11 9.66 3.17
CA ALA A 44 6.54 9.82 4.50
C ALA A 44 6.72 8.52 5.32
N PRO A 45 6.99 8.62 6.64
CA PRO A 45 7.08 7.46 7.50
C PRO A 45 5.79 6.63 7.43
N VAL A 46 5.93 5.31 7.29
CA VAL A 46 4.78 4.38 7.29
C VAL A 46 4.24 4.29 8.71
N VAL A 47 3.08 4.92 8.96
CA VAL A 47 2.42 4.90 10.27
C VAL A 47 1.20 3.97 10.21
N PHE A 48 1.17 2.94 11.07
CA PHE A 48 -0.01 2.10 11.26
C PHE A 48 -1.04 2.85 12.12
N VAL A 49 -2.13 3.31 11.50
CA VAL A 49 -3.24 3.93 12.22
C VAL A 49 -4.28 2.87 12.58
N PRO A 50 -4.68 2.73 13.85
CA PRO A 50 -5.77 1.83 14.23
C PRO A 50 -7.09 2.35 13.65
N ALA A 51 -7.49 1.80 12.51
CA ALA A 51 -8.79 2.10 11.94
C ALA A 51 -9.88 1.43 12.80
N ARG A 52 -10.81 2.23 13.34
CA ARG A 52 -12.03 1.72 14.02
C ARG A 52 -13.02 1.02 13.08
N ARG A 53 -12.61 0.70 11.84
CA ARG A 53 -13.41 -0.01 10.84
C ARG A 53 -12.74 -1.35 10.55
N GLY A 54 -13.44 -2.42 10.91
CA GLY A 54 -12.94 -3.80 10.87
C GLY A 54 -13.48 -4.62 12.05
N LEU A 55 -12.81 -5.71 12.40
CA LEU A 55 -13.20 -6.64 13.47
C LEU A 55 -13.53 -5.94 14.80
N SER A 56 -12.82 -4.85 15.13
CA SER A 56 -13.10 -4.01 16.31
C SER A 56 -14.50 -3.38 16.30
N GLY A 57 -14.98 -2.93 15.13
CA GLY A 57 -16.34 -2.41 14.97
C GLY A 57 -17.41 -3.51 15.05
N VAL A 58 -17.12 -4.70 14.52
CA VAL A 58 -17.99 -5.89 14.62
C VAL A 58 -18.11 -6.35 16.08
N LEU A 59 -16.99 -6.44 16.80
CA LEU A 59 -16.95 -6.78 18.22
C LEU A 59 -17.70 -5.75 19.07
N HIS A 60 -17.52 -4.46 18.79
CA HIS A 60 -18.26 -3.39 19.46
C HIS A 60 -19.78 -3.54 19.25
N HIS A 61 -20.22 -3.80 18.01
CA HIS A 61 -21.64 -3.97 17.72
C HIS A 61 -22.25 -5.22 18.38
N LEU A 62 -21.51 -6.34 18.40
CA LEU A 62 -21.91 -7.57 19.10
C LEU A 62 -22.03 -7.35 20.61
N ARG A 63 -21.09 -6.63 21.20
CA ARG A 63 -21.09 -6.30 22.63
C ARG A 63 -22.29 -5.42 23.00
N GLU A 64 -22.61 -4.44 22.17
CA GLU A 64 -23.81 -3.61 22.33
C GLU A 64 -25.10 -4.41 22.20
N ARG A 65 -25.19 -5.32 21.22
CA ARG A 65 -26.35 -6.22 21.08
C ARG A 65 -26.53 -7.13 22.29
N ARG A 66 -25.46 -7.71 22.84
CA ARG A 66 -25.52 -8.56 24.04
C ARG A 66 -25.91 -7.79 25.31
N ARG A 67 -25.63 -6.49 25.37
CA ARG A 67 -25.99 -5.64 26.53
C ARG A 67 -27.46 -5.22 26.54
N ARG A 68 -28.18 -5.36 25.43
CA ARG A 68 -29.62 -5.10 25.40
C ARG A 68 -30.34 -6.27 26.07
N LYS A 69 -30.84 -6.03 27.30
CA LYS A 69 -31.73 -6.97 27.99
C LYS A 69 -32.98 -7.23 27.13
N PRO A 70 -33.46 -8.48 27.00
CA PRO A 70 -34.74 -8.74 26.35
C PRO A 70 -35.82 -7.97 27.10
N ARG A 71 -36.59 -7.17 26.37
CA ARG A 71 -37.78 -6.52 26.92
C ARG A 71 -38.80 -7.62 27.19
N VAL A 72 -38.98 -7.97 28.45
CA VAL A 72 -40.10 -8.79 28.90
C VAL A 72 -41.35 -7.92 28.77
N GLN A 73 -42.30 -8.36 27.93
CA GLN A 73 -43.69 -7.88 27.94
C GLN A 73 -44.54 -8.88 28.70
#